data_AF-A0AAE2RE18-F1
#
_entry.id   AF-A0AAE2RE18-F1
#
_cell.length_a   1.000
_cell.length_b   1.000
_cell.length_c   1.000
_cell.angle_alpha   90.00
_cell.angle_beta   90.00
_cell.angle_gamma   90.00
#
_symmetry.space_group_name_H-M   'P 1'
#
loop_
_entity.id
_entity.type
_entity.pdbx_description
1 polymer ?
#
loop_
_entity_poly.entity_id
_entity_poly.type
_entity_poly.pdbx_seq_one_letter_code
_entity_poly.pdbx_strand_id
1 'polypeptide(L)'
;MTIALTILKAIGWRGLVLIGALAALFAWHLHGISAAKESGRIEVRQQWAEAQRRADLKQIAKVEAQQKQINAADAALVTTIAAHVGQVAGLEAALADERKRKNAKPNAAGTSACPAIPDGVRNALNAIGAAKP
;
A
#
# COMPACT_ATOMS: atom_id res chain seq x y z
N MET A 1 72.93 18.99 -3.63
CA MET A 1 72.24 19.52 -4.83
C MET A 1 73.06 19.22 -6.10
N THR A 2 73.23 17.95 -6.50
CA THR A 2 74.17 17.61 -7.61
C THR A 2 73.66 16.53 -8.56
N ILE A 3 72.81 15.61 -8.10
CA ILE A 3 72.30 14.49 -8.92
C ILE A 3 71.18 14.95 -9.88
N ALA A 4 70.28 15.82 -9.42
CA ALA A 4 69.18 16.31 -10.26
C ALA A 4 69.66 17.16 -11.46
N LEU A 5 70.69 17.97 -11.27
CA LEU A 5 71.26 18.83 -12.32
C LEU A 5 72.07 18.04 -13.36
N THR A 6 72.74 16.96 -12.96
CA THR A 6 73.47 16.07 -13.89
C THR A 6 72.53 15.26 -14.75
N ILE A 7 71.44 14.74 -14.17
CA ILE A 7 70.37 14.04 -14.92
C ILE A 7 69.71 14.98 -15.93
N LEU A 8 69.40 16.23 -15.55
CA LEU A 8 68.80 17.22 -16.45
C LEU A 8 69.70 17.54 -17.66
N LYS A 9 71.02 17.59 -17.44
CA LYS A 9 72.00 17.91 -18.48
C LYS A 9 72.29 16.73 -19.42
N ALA A 10 72.15 15.49 -18.93
CA ALA A 10 72.31 14.27 -19.72
C ALA A 10 71.11 13.96 -20.61
N ILE A 11 69.88 14.19 -20.12
CA ILE A 11 68.63 13.92 -20.86
C ILE A 11 68.32 15.04 -21.86
N GLY A 12 68.67 16.29 -21.49
CA GLY A 12 68.39 17.47 -22.30
C GLY A 12 66.90 17.74 -22.50
N TRP A 13 66.59 18.85 -23.18
CA TRP A 13 65.20 19.26 -23.42
C TRP A 13 64.42 18.24 -24.29
N ARG A 14 65.11 17.53 -25.20
CA ARG A 14 64.49 16.54 -26.10
C ARG A 14 64.00 15.31 -25.34
N GLY A 15 64.73 14.85 -24.33
CA GLY A 15 64.29 13.73 -23.50
C GLY A 15 63.11 14.09 -22.59
N LEU A 16 63.05 15.34 -22.09
CA LEU A 16 61.88 15.84 -21.37
C LEU A 16 60.63 15.89 -22.26
N VAL A 17 60.77 16.32 -23.52
CA VAL A 17 59.67 16.32 -24.50
C VAL A 17 59.18 14.89 -24.77
N LEU A 18 60.09 13.92 -24.92
CA LEU A 18 59.73 12.51 -25.13
C LEU A 18 59.01 11.90 -23.92
N ILE A 19 59.47 12.17 -22.71
CA ILE A 19 58.81 11.71 -21.48
C ILE A 19 57.42 12.35 -21.35
N GLY A 20 57.30 13.64 -21.64
CA GLY A 20 56.01 14.34 -21.66
C GLY A 20 55.04 13.76 -22.69
N ALA A 21 55.52 13.44 -23.90
CA ALA A 21 54.71 12.82 -24.95
C ALA A 21 54.24 11.41 -24.55
N LEU A 22 55.11 10.60 -23.95
CA LEU A 22 54.74 9.28 -23.43
C LEU A 22 53.72 9.37 -22.29
N ALA A 23 53.90 10.32 -21.36
CA ALA A 23 52.95 10.54 -20.27
C ALA A 23 51.57 10.99 -20.80
N ALA A 24 51.53 11.85 -21.82
CA ALA A 24 50.28 12.29 -22.46
C ALA A 24 49.56 11.13 -23.17
N LEU A 25 50.28 10.29 -23.91
CA LEU A 25 49.70 9.10 -24.55
C LEU A 25 49.15 8.12 -23.51
N PHE A 26 49.87 7.91 -22.41
CA PHE A 26 49.43 7.02 -21.35
C PHE A 26 48.19 7.56 -20.61
N ALA A 27 48.17 8.87 -20.33
CA ALA A 27 47.01 9.54 -19.74
C ALA A 27 45.76 9.46 -20.64
N TRP A 28 45.92 9.65 -21.95
CA TRP A 28 44.85 9.48 -22.93
C TRP A 28 44.27 8.06 -22.91
N HIS A 29 45.15 7.06 -22.87
CA HIS A 29 44.75 5.65 -22.86
C HIS A 29 44.00 5.25 -21.58
N LEU A 30 44.38 5.81 -20.43
CA LEU A 30 43.68 5.62 -19.16
C LEU A 30 42.31 6.31 -19.15
N HIS A 31 42.20 7.50 -19.74
CA HIS A 31 40.96 8.27 -19.79
C HIS A 31 39.85 7.53 -20.57
N GLY A 32 40.20 6.83 -21.65
CA GLY A 32 39.25 5.99 -22.39
C GLY A 32 38.70 4.82 -21.58
N ILE A 33 39.53 4.20 -20.75
CA ILE A 33 39.12 3.08 -19.88
C ILE A 33 38.22 3.58 -18.75
N SER A 34 38.50 4.74 -18.16
CA SER A 34 37.61 5.35 -17.16
C SER A 34 36.27 5.75 -17.76
N ALA A 35 36.26 6.36 -18.94
CA ALA A 35 35.04 6.75 -19.63
C ALA A 35 34.15 5.54 -19.96
N ALA A 36 34.73 4.43 -20.42
CA ALA A 36 34.00 3.19 -20.68
C ALA A 36 33.41 2.56 -19.39
N LYS A 37 34.11 2.66 -18.26
CA LYS A 37 33.58 2.21 -16.96
C LYS A 37 32.45 3.11 -16.46
N GLU A 38 32.52 4.40 -16.72
CA GLU A 38 31.48 5.37 -16.34
C GLU A 38 30.22 5.20 -17.19
N SER A 39 30.34 5.03 -18.51
CA SER A 39 29.20 4.78 -19.39
C SER A 39 28.47 3.48 -19.05
N GLY A 40 29.21 2.38 -18.82
CA GLY A 40 28.62 1.12 -18.39
C GLY A 40 27.89 1.23 -17.04
N ARG A 41 28.39 2.07 -16.13
CA ARG A 41 27.71 2.33 -14.84
C ARG A 41 26.42 3.12 -15.02
N ILE A 42 26.38 4.06 -15.96
CA ILE A 42 25.19 4.86 -16.27
C ILE A 42 24.11 3.98 -16.91
N GLU A 43 24.48 3.13 -17.87
CA GLU A 43 23.56 2.19 -18.52
C GLU A 43 22.90 1.24 -17.52
N VAL A 44 23.67 0.67 -16.58
CA VAL A 44 23.12 -0.19 -15.53
C VAL A 44 22.13 0.57 -14.64
N ARG A 45 22.39 1.83 -14.31
CA ARG A 45 21.46 2.66 -13.52
C ARG A 45 20.18 2.97 -14.29
N GLN A 46 20.27 3.21 -15.59
CA GLN A 46 19.11 3.45 -16.44
C GLN A 46 18.25 2.18 -16.55
N GLN A 47 18.87 1.03 -16.82
CA GLN A 47 18.16 -0.26 -16.85
C GLN A 47 17.49 -0.58 -15.52
N TRP A 48 18.18 -0.31 -14.40
CA TRP A 48 17.60 -0.50 -13.08
C TRP A 48 16.44 0.46 -12.82
N ALA A 49 16.57 1.74 -13.19
CA ALA A 49 15.48 2.71 -13.06
C ALA A 49 14.27 2.35 -13.93
N GLU A 50 14.47 1.83 -15.14
CA GLU A 50 13.39 1.35 -16.01
C GLU A 50 12.72 0.10 -15.44
N ALA A 51 13.51 -0.85 -14.92
CA ALA A 51 12.99 -2.04 -14.26
C ALA A 51 12.18 -1.67 -13.01
N GLN A 52 12.65 -0.71 -12.23
CA GLN A 52 11.96 -0.16 -11.05
C GLN A 52 10.61 0.43 -11.46
N ARG A 53 10.57 1.33 -12.45
CA ARG A 53 9.31 1.93 -12.94
C ARG A 53 8.31 0.87 -13.40
N ARG A 54 8.78 -0.17 -14.10
CA ARG A 54 7.91 -1.28 -14.54
C ARG A 54 7.39 -2.10 -13.35
N ALA A 55 8.20 -2.30 -12.31
CA ALA A 55 7.77 -2.99 -11.10
C ALA A 55 6.74 -2.16 -10.32
N ASP A 56 6.96 -0.84 -10.20
CA ASP A 56 6.05 0.08 -9.53
C ASP A 56 4.69 0.14 -10.24
N LEU A 57 4.66 0.23 -11.57
CA LEU A 57 3.42 0.17 -12.35
C LEU A 57 2.63 -1.13 -12.12
N LYS A 58 3.33 -2.27 -12.01
CA LYS A 58 2.68 -3.55 -11.69
C LYS A 58 2.13 -3.58 -10.26
N GLN A 59 2.82 -2.96 -9.30
CA GLN A 59 2.31 -2.83 -7.93
C GLN A 59 1.07 -1.93 -7.88
N ILE A 60 1.09 -0.78 -8.55
CA ILE A 60 -0.06 0.13 -8.62
C ILE A 60 -1.27 -0.61 -9.22
N ALA A 61 -1.10 -1.33 -10.33
CA ALA A 61 -2.18 -2.12 -10.93
C ALA A 61 -2.74 -3.20 -9.98
N LYS A 62 -1.88 -3.85 -9.17
CA LYS A 62 -2.33 -4.80 -8.14
C LYS A 62 -3.12 -4.12 -7.04
N VAL A 63 -2.64 -2.97 -6.55
CA VAL A 63 -3.32 -2.19 -5.51
C VAL A 63 -4.67 -1.69 -6.01
N GLU A 64 -4.77 -1.20 -7.24
CA GLU A 64 -6.04 -0.79 -7.84
C GLU A 64 -7.03 -1.96 -7.96
N ALA A 65 -6.57 -3.13 -8.37
CA ALA A 65 -7.41 -4.32 -8.44
C ALA A 65 -7.92 -4.76 -7.06
N GLN A 66 -7.05 -4.71 -6.04
CA GLN A 66 -7.42 -4.99 -4.65
C GLN A 66 -8.38 -3.93 -4.10
N GLN A 67 -8.16 -2.65 -4.41
CA GLN A 67 -9.01 -1.55 -3.98
C GLN A 67 -10.42 -1.68 -4.54
N LYS A 68 -10.58 -2.14 -5.79
CA LYS A 68 -11.90 -2.42 -6.37
C LYS A 68 -12.64 -3.51 -5.59
N GLN A 69 -11.94 -4.55 -5.15
CA GLN A 69 -12.54 -5.61 -4.33
C GLN A 69 -12.93 -5.11 -2.94
N ILE A 70 -12.06 -4.31 -2.31
CA ILE A 70 -12.35 -3.69 -1.01
C ILE A 70 -13.56 -2.76 -1.12
N ASN A 71 -13.60 -1.87 -2.12
CA ASN A 71 -14.73 -0.96 -2.32
C ASN A 71 -16.05 -1.72 -2.54
N ALA A 72 -16.02 -2.85 -3.27
CA ALA A 72 -17.20 -3.68 -3.47
C ALA A 72 -17.63 -4.39 -2.17
N ALA A 73 -16.67 -4.90 -1.39
CA ALA A 73 -16.93 -5.52 -0.10
C ALA A 73 -17.47 -4.49 0.92
N ASP A 74 -16.90 -3.29 0.96
CA ASP A 74 -17.34 -2.19 1.82
C ASP A 74 -18.76 -1.75 1.46
N ALA A 75 -19.08 -1.64 0.17
CA ALA A 75 -20.45 -1.36 -0.26
C ALA A 75 -21.42 -2.45 0.21
N ALA A 76 -21.05 -3.73 0.10
CA ALA A 76 -21.87 -4.83 0.62
C ALA A 76 -22.02 -4.75 2.15
N LEU A 77 -20.95 -4.47 2.90
CA LEU A 77 -20.99 -4.31 4.35
C LEU A 77 -21.87 -3.13 4.78
N VAL A 78 -21.79 -1.99 4.11
CA VAL A 78 -22.65 -0.84 4.41
C VAL A 78 -24.12 -1.18 4.19
N THR A 79 -24.44 -1.91 3.10
CA THR A 79 -25.83 -2.34 2.86
C THR A 79 -26.34 -3.34 3.91
N THR A 80 -25.51 -4.28 4.36
CA THR A 80 -25.91 -5.24 5.40
C THR A 80 -26.04 -4.57 6.76
N ILE A 81 -25.15 -3.62 7.09
CA ILE A 81 -25.26 -2.81 8.31
C ILE A 81 -26.54 -1.97 8.27
N ALA A 82 -26.85 -1.31 7.16
CA ALA A 82 -28.09 -0.54 7.01
C ALA A 82 -29.34 -1.42 7.19
N ALA A 83 -29.35 -2.62 6.60
CA ALA A 83 -30.43 -3.58 6.80
C ALA A 83 -30.55 -4.02 8.27
N HIS A 84 -29.44 -4.32 8.94
CA HIS A 84 -29.45 -4.70 10.36
C HIS A 84 -29.90 -3.56 11.27
N VAL A 85 -29.48 -2.32 11.03
CA VAL A 85 -29.94 -1.15 11.80
C VAL A 85 -31.44 -0.96 11.65
N GLY A 86 -32.00 -1.16 10.45
CA GLY A 86 -33.45 -1.12 10.22
C GLY A 86 -34.20 -2.22 10.99
N GLN A 87 -33.65 -3.43 11.04
CA GLN A 87 -34.23 -4.55 11.79
C GLN A 87 -34.20 -4.29 13.31
N VAL A 88 -33.10 -3.76 13.84
CA VAL A 88 -32.97 -3.40 15.26
C VAL A 88 -33.94 -2.28 15.63
N ALA A 89 -34.05 -1.23 14.81
CA ALA A 89 -35.01 -0.16 15.05
C ALA A 89 -36.47 -0.66 15.06
N GLY A 90 -36.82 -1.60 14.16
CA GLY A 90 -38.13 -2.25 14.15
C GLY A 90 -38.41 -3.09 15.41
N LEU A 91 -37.40 -3.81 15.90
CA LEU A 91 -37.48 -4.58 17.15
C LEU A 91 -37.62 -3.67 18.38
N GLU A 92 -36.88 -2.57 18.43
CA GLU A 92 -36.97 -1.58 19.52
C GLU A 92 -38.33 -0.89 19.54
N ALA A 93 -38.88 -0.53 18.37
CA ALA A 93 -40.23 0.01 18.25
C ALA A 93 -41.30 -0.98 18.75
N ALA A 94 -41.18 -2.25 18.35
CA ALA A 94 -42.09 -3.31 18.82
C ALA A 94 -42.01 -3.50 20.34
N LEU A 95 -40.79 -3.47 20.91
CA LEU A 95 -40.57 -3.57 22.36
C LEU A 95 -41.14 -2.37 23.11
N ALA A 96 -41.01 -1.15 22.56
CA ALA A 96 -41.56 0.06 23.14
C ALA A 96 -43.10 0.06 23.15
N ASP A 97 -43.73 -0.42 22.06
CA ASP A 97 -45.18 -0.57 21.97
C ASP A 97 -45.73 -1.61 22.95
N GLU A 98 -45.01 -2.71 23.16
CA GLU A 98 -45.41 -3.69 24.17
C GLU A 98 -45.21 -3.20 25.61
N ARG A 99 -44.18 -2.40 25.88
CA ARG A 99 -44.03 -1.71 27.18
C ARG A 99 -45.22 -0.77 27.44
N LYS A 100 -45.66 -0.01 26.43
CA LYS A 100 -46.86 0.84 26.54
C LYS A 100 -48.12 0.02 26.79
N ARG A 101 -48.32 -1.08 26.06
CA ARG A 101 -49.48 -1.98 26.22
C ARG A 101 -49.50 -2.70 27.58
N LYS A 102 -48.35 -3.16 28.09
CA LYS A 102 -48.24 -3.80 29.41
C LYS A 102 -48.41 -2.79 30.55
N ASN A 103 -47.92 -1.56 30.41
CA ASN A 103 -48.14 -0.50 31.41
C ASN A 103 -49.59 0.02 31.43
N ALA A 104 -50.35 -0.17 30.34
CA ALA A 104 -51.76 0.19 30.26
C ALA A 104 -52.73 -0.88 30.81
N LYS A 105 -52.25 -2.10 31.09
CA LYS A 105 -53.08 -3.20 31.58
C LYS A 105 -52.63 -3.61 32.99
N PRO A 106 -53.47 -3.50 34.03
CA PRO A 106 -53.07 -3.90 35.37
C PRO A 106 -52.76 -5.42 35.37
N ASN A 107 -51.52 -5.77 35.70
CA ASN A 107 -50.98 -7.13 35.60
C ASN A 107 -51.74 -8.09 36.54
N ALA A 108 -52.42 -9.08 35.96
CA ALA A 108 -52.76 -10.31 36.68
C ALA A 108 -51.47 -11.15 36.83
N ALA A 109 -51.10 -11.39 38.08
CA ALA A 109 -49.91 -12.13 38.48
C ALA A 109 -49.99 -13.61 38.05
N GLY A 110 -48.90 -14.09 37.44
CA GLY A 110 -48.73 -15.47 37.00
C GLY A 110 -47.34 -15.65 36.43
N THR A 111 -46.33 -15.65 37.29
CA THR A 111 -44.90 -15.63 36.95
C THR A 111 -44.43 -17.00 36.46
N SER A 112 -44.35 -17.14 35.13
CA SER A 112 -43.47 -18.11 34.47
C SER A 112 -42.01 -17.67 34.63
N ALA A 113 -41.13 -18.58 35.08
CA ALA A 113 -39.70 -18.32 35.32
C ALA A 113 -38.91 -17.97 34.04
N CYS A 114 -39.48 -18.21 32.86
CA CYS A 114 -39.06 -17.58 31.61
C CYS A 114 -40.15 -16.59 31.17
N PRO A 115 -39.90 -15.27 31.13
CA PRO A 115 -40.84 -14.35 30.51
C PRO A 115 -41.00 -14.78 29.05
N ALA A 116 -42.20 -15.22 28.68
CA ALA A 116 -42.51 -15.55 27.29
C ALA A 116 -42.13 -14.36 26.41
N ILE A 117 -41.41 -14.61 25.31
CA ILE A 117 -41.00 -13.56 24.36
C ILE A 117 -42.26 -12.78 23.98
N PRO A 118 -42.28 -11.47 24.18
CA PRO A 118 -43.44 -10.65 23.86
C PRO A 118 -43.90 -10.85 22.39
N ASP A 119 -45.20 -10.94 22.14
CA ASP A 119 -45.75 -11.34 20.83
C ASP A 119 -45.40 -10.33 19.72
N GLY A 120 -45.28 -9.04 20.04
CA GLY A 120 -44.83 -8.00 19.12
C GLY A 120 -43.37 -8.21 18.69
N VAL A 121 -42.50 -8.48 19.65
CA VAL A 121 -41.10 -8.88 19.40
C VAL A 121 -41.05 -10.18 18.60
N ARG A 122 -41.85 -11.19 18.96
CA ARG A 122 -41.89 -12.49 18.25
C ARG A 122 -42.31 -12.32 16.79
N ASN A 123 -43.30 -11.49 16.50
CA ASN A 123 -43.78 -11.23 15.14
C ASN A 123 -42.78 -10.41 14.33
N ALA A 124 -42.10 -9.44 14.95
CA ALA A 124 -41.00 -8.71 14.32
C ALA A 124 -39.81 -9.64 14.01
N LEU A 125 -39.42 -10.53 14.93
CA LEU A 125 -38.40 -11.56 14.67
C LEU A 125 -38.82 -12.51 13.54
N ASN A 126 -40.08 -12.95 13.49
CA ASN A 126 -40.59 -13.77 12.39
C ASN A 126 -40.57 -13.04 11.06
N ALA A 127 -40.93 -11.75 11.03
CA ALA A 127 -40.86 -10.92 9.83
C ALA A 127 -39.41 -10.76 9.33
N ILE A 128 -38.45 -10.59 10.25
CA ILE A 128 -37.01 -10.55 9.92
C ILE A 128 -36.53 -11.90 9.37
N GLY A 129 -36.98 -13.01 9.96
CA GLY A 129 -36.68 -14.36 9.49
C GLY A 129 -37.28 -14.70 8.12
N ALA A 130 -38.48 -14.19 7.83
CA ALA A 130 -39.18 -14.37 6.54
C ALA A 130 -38.69 -13.43 5.44
N ALA A 131 -38.11 -12.28 5.78
CA ALA A 131 -37.54 -11.32 4.83
C ALA A 131 -36.12 -11.67 4.35
N LYS A 132 -35.57 -12.81 4.79
CA LYS A 132 -34.26 -13.31 4.38
C LYS A 132 -34.41 -14.08 3.05
N PRO A 133 -33.74 -13.67 1.95
CA PRO A 133 -33.62 -14.52 0.76
C PRO A 133 -32.73 -15.74 1.02
#